data_AF-X1HET6-F1
#
_entry.id   AF-X1HET6-F1
#
_cell.length_a   1.000
_cell.length_b   1.000
_cell.length_c   1.000
_cell.angle_alpha   90.00
_cell.angle_beta   90.00
_cell.angle_gamma   90.00
#
_symmetry.space_group_name_H-M   'P 1'
#
loop_
_entity.id
_entity.type
_entity.pdbx_description
1 polymer ?
#
loop_
_entity_poly.entity_id
_entity_poly.type
_entity_poly.pdbx_seq_one_letter_code
_entity_poly.pdbx_strand_id
1 'polypeptide(L)'
;EEGSYILVMEGGIPTARRGIFATVGEKNGEPVTVLSRFINLARGSLAIIALGDCATFGGIPAARPNPTGCKGAKDVLEQEKIDVPVINIPGCPPHPDWFVGTVAHILLYGLMSSDDLDELNRPKIFYGQLIHENCPRRPYFDEGKFARKLGEEGCLYELGCKGPFTYADCPLRHWNGGINWVIGAGSPCLGCTEPSFPDLTGPFYKKISHWEKLKPPLK
;
A
#
# COMPACT_ATOMS: atom_id res chain seq x y z
N GLU A 1 3.73 23.82 17.74
CA GLU A 1 3.41 22.43 18.13
C GLU A 1 4.43 21.51 17.48
N GLU A 2 5.67 21.54 17.95
CA GLU A 2 6.73 20.64 17.45
C GLU A 2 6.67 19.33 18.25
N GLY A 3 6.67 18.19 17.55
CA GLY A 3 6.81 16.86 18.14
C GLY A 3 5.57 16.29 18.84
N SER A 4 4.41 16.94 18.76
CA SER A 4 3.21 16.56 19.53
C SER A 4 2.08 15.93 18.71
N TYR A 5 2.31 15.60 17.44
CA TYR A 5 1.28 15.00 16.58
C TYR A 5 1.83 13.97 15.60
N ILE A 6 0.96 13.07 15.15
CA ILE A 6 1.22 12.14 14.05
C ILE A 6 0.58 12.72 12.79
N LEU A 7 1.34 12.80 11.71
CA LEU A 7 0.84 13.24 10.41
C LEU A 7 0.33 12.04 9.62
N VAL A 8 -0.96 12.01 9.31
CA VAL A 8 -1.51 11.02 8.36
C VAL A 8 -1.50 11.62 6.96
N MET A 9 -0.83 10.95 6.02
CA MET A 9 -0.80 11.33 4.61
C MET A 9 -1.63 10.33 3.80
N GLU A 10 -2.67 10.82 3.11
CA GLU A 10 -3.48 10.04 2.17
C GLU A 10 -3.29 10.59 0.75
N GLY A 11 -3.04 9.69 -0.20
CA GLY A 11 -2.75 10.04 -1.60
C GLY A 11 -1.26 10.28 -1.86
N GLY A 12 -0.86 10.11 -3.12
CA GLY A 12 0.51 10.36 -3.54
C GLY A 12 0.80 11.85 -3.65
N ILE A 13 2.08 12.24 -3.57
CA ILE A 13 2.52 13.63 -3.51
C ILE A 13 3.11 14.03 -4.87
N PRO A 14 2.43 14.86 -5.69
CA PRO A 14 3.00 15.37 -6.92
C PRO A 14 4.18 16.30 -6.65
N THR A 15 5.32 16.03 -7.28
CA THR A 15 6.53 16.86 -7.10
C THR A 15 6.91 17.68 -8.33
N ALA A 16 6.40 17.32 -9.52
CA ALA A 16 6.65 18.07 -10.74
C ALA A 16 6.04 19.47 -10.67
N ARG A 17 6.67 20.43 -11.37
CA ARG A 17 6.23 21.84 -11.44
C ARG A 17 5.95 22.44 -10.05
N ARG A 18 6.81 22.15 -9.08
CA ARG A 18 6.72 22.60 -7.68
C ARG A 18 5.43 22.14 -6.96
N GLY A 19 4.88 20.99 -7.38
CA GLY A 19 3.72 20.36 -6.76
C GLY A 19 2.36 20.97 -7.12
N ILE A 20 2.30 21.83 -8.14
CA ILE A 20 1.05 22.54 -8.52
C ILE A 20 -0.10 21.61 -8.94
N PHE A 21 0.21 20.35 -9.27
CA PHE A 21 -0.80 19.35 -9.66
C PHE A 21 -1.74 18.91 -8.53
N ALA A 22 -1.45 19.27 -7.27
CA ALA A 22 -2.38 19.10 -6.16
C ALA A 22 -2.23 20.23 -5.14
N THR A 23 -3.32 20.92 -4.85
CA THR A 23 -3.38 22.03 -3.89
C THR A 23 -4.41 21.72 -2.81
N VAL A 24 -4.14 22.13 -1.58
CA VAL A 24 -4.98 21.90 -0.40
C VAL A 24 -5.60 23.19 0.14
N GLY A 25 -5.29 24.32 -0.48
CA GLY A 25 -5.81 25.63 -0.10
C GLY A 25 -5.00 26.75 -0.72
N GLU A 26 -5.16 27.94 -0.15
CA GLU A 26 -4.54 29.18 -0.60
C GLU A 26 -4.00 29.95 0.60
N LYS A 27 -2.88 30.64 0.43
CA LYS A 27 -2.36 31.60 1.40
C LYS A 27 -1.82 32.82 0.67
N ASN A 28 -2.37 33.99 1.01
CA ASN A 28 -1.98 35.28 0.41
C ASN A 28 -2.13 35.31 -1.13
N GLY A 29 -3.19 34.72 -1.68
CA GLY A 29 -3.41 34.66 -3.12
C GLY A 29 -2.59 33.59 -3.86
N GLU A 30 -1.72 32.85 -3.16
CA GLU A 30 -0.89 31.80 -3.74
C GLU A 30 -1.36 30.40 -3.32
N PRO A 31 -1.35 29.41 -4.23
CA PRO A 31 -1.78 28.05 -3.92
C PRO A 31 -0.83 27.37 -2.94
N VAL A 32 -1.40 26.73 -1.91
CA VAL A 32 -0.69 25.83 -1.01
C VAL A 32 -0.74 24.42 -1.60
N THR A 33 0.38 23.94 -2.12
CA THR A 33 0.48 22.60 -2.70
C THR A 33 0.49 21.52 -1.63
N VAL A 34 0.05 20.31 -1.98
CA VAL A 34 0.20 19.13 -1.12
C VAL A 34 1.66 18.95 -0.72
N LEU A 35 2.59 19.12 -1.67
CA LEU A 35 4.04 19.02 -1.43
C LEU A 35 4.51 19.99 -0.35
N SER A 36 4.21 21.29 -0.48
CA SER A 36 4.68 22.28 0.49
C SER A 36 4.02 22.11 1.85
N ARG A 37 2.73 21.72 1.88
CA ARG A 37 2.02 21.43 3.11
C ARG A 37 2.59 20.19 3.82
N PHE A 38 2.82 19.11 3.08
CA PHE A 38 3.40 17.88 3.60
C PHE A 38 4.79 18.14 4.20
N ILE A 39 5.68 18.80 3.48
CA ILE A 39 7.04 19.15 3.97
C ILE A 39 6.97 19.98 5.26
N ASN A 40 6.08 20.97 5.30
CA ASN A 40 5.95 21.85 6.46
C ASN A 40 5.46 21.09 7.71
N LEU A 41 4.46 20.21 7.55
CA LEU A 41 3.93 19.41 8.65
C LEU A 41 4.89 18.28 9.06
N ALA A 42 5.53 17.61 8.09
CA ALA A 42 6.45 16.52 8.36
C ALA A 42 7.55 16.94 9.35
N ARG A 43 8.19 18.10 9.15
CA ARG A 43 9.28 18.61 10.02
C ARG A 43 8.89 18.78 11.49
N GLY A 44 7.61 18.98 11.79
CA GLY A 44 7.11 19.14 13.15
C GLY A 44 6.41 17.90 13.71
N SER A 45 6.27 16.83 12.92
CA SER A 45 5.52 15.64 13.32
C SER A 45 6.41 14.64 14.09
N LEU A 46 5.81 13.90 15.01
CA LEU A 46 6.45 12.80 15.73
C LEU A 46 6.74 11.61 14.81
N ALA A 47 5.79 11.31 13.92
CA ALA A 47 5.86 10.27 12.92
C ALA A 47 4.83 10.54 11.83
N ILE A 48 4.99 9.86 10.69
CA ILE A 48 4.07 9.89 9.57
C ILE A 48 3.43 8.52 9.40
N ILE A 49 2.10 8.49 9.26
CA ILE A 49 1.38 7.33 8.75
C ILE A 49 1.07 7.59 7.28
N ALA A 50 1.73 6.86 6.38
CA ALA A 50 1.40 6.88 4.97
C ALA A 50 0.25 5.89 4.72
N LEU A 51 -0.96 6.43 4.49
CA LEU A 51 -2.19 5.67 4.40
C LEU A 51 -2.59 5.44 2.94
N GLY A 52 -2.61 4.17 2.56
CA GLY A 52 -2.92 3.71 1.21
C GLY A 52 -1.71 3.69 0.28
N ASP A 53 -1.80 2.86 -0.75
CA ASP A 53 -0.69 2.56 -1.67
C ASP A 53 -0.10 3.81 -2.34
N CYS A 54 -0.97 4.78 -2.64
CA CYS A 54 -0.56 6.06 -3.21
C CYS A 54 0.37 6.85 -2.27
N ALA A 55 0.07 6.89 -0.97
CA ALA A 55 0.89 7.61 0.00
C ALA A 55 2.16 6.83 0.37
N THR A 56 2.13 5.50 0.34
CA THR A 56 3.30 4.67 0.69
C THR A 56 4.30 4.58 -0.46
N PHE A 57 3.84 4.22 -1.66
CA PHE A 57 4.70 3.87 -2.80
C PHE A 57 4.40 4.67 -4.07
N GLY A 58 3.48 5.65 -3.99
CA GLY A 58 3.05 6.47 -5.13
C GLY A 58 1.85 5.88 -5.87
N GLY A 59 1.71 4.56 -5.92
CA GLY A 59 0.55 3.83 -6.45
C GLY A 59 0.14 4.23 -7.86
N ILE A 60 -1.17 4.22 -8.14
CA ILE A 60 -1.72 4.56 -9.47
C ILE A 60 -1.26 5.94 -9.97
N PRO A 61 -1.27 7.02 -9.16
CA PRO A 61 -0.78 8.33 -9.60
C PRO A 61 0.70 8.36 -10.02
N ALA A 62 1.53 7.46 -9.46
CA ALA A 62 2.95 7.34 -9.80
C ALA A 62 3.24 6.30 -10.89
N ALA A 63 2.22 5.57 -11.34
CA ALA A 63 2.31 4.62 -12.45
C ALA A 63 2.71 5.33 -13.75
N ARG A 64 3.29 4.58 -14.70
CA ARG A 64 3.66 5.15 -16.01
C ARG A 64 2.43 5.77 -16.70
N PRO A 65 2.55 6.99 -17.26
CA PRO A 65 3.79 7.73 -17.51
C PRO A 65 4.21 8.73 -16.41
N ASN A 66 3.49 8.82 -15.28
CA ASN A 66 3.76 9.71 -14.14
C ASN A 66 4.11 11.18 -14.51
N PRO A 67 3.23 11.90 -15.23
CA PRO A 67 3.53 13.26 -15.68
C PRO A 67 3.58 14.28 -14.53
N THR A 68 3.03 13.94 -13.37
CA THR A 68 2.97 14.80 -12.18
C THR A 68 4.17 14.61 -11.25
N GLY A 69 5.06 13.65 -11.54
CA GLY A 69 6.18 13.29 -10.67
C GLY A 69 5.68 12.86 -9.29
N CYS A 70 4.57 12.13 -9.24
CA CYS A 70 3.97 11.64 -8.01
C CYS A 70 4.91 10.66 -7.31
N LYS A 71 5.00 10.78 -5.99
CA LYS A 71 5.87 9.98 -5.10
C LYS A 71 5.13 9.61 -3.81
N GLY A 72 5.61 8.57 -3.15
CA GLY A 72 5.21 8.25 -1.78
C GLY A 72 5.82 9.21 -0.74
N ALA A 73 5.30 9.18 0.48
CA ALA A 73 5.73 10.02 1.59
C ALA A 73 7.22 9.86 1.88
N LYS A 74 7.71 8.61 2.00
CA LYS A 74 9.11 8.31 2.30
C LYS A 74 10.06 8.89 1.25
N ASP A 75 9.76 8.71 -0.04
CA ASP A 75 10.57 9.24 -1.13
C ASP A 75 10.66 10.78 -1.10
N VAL A 76 9.57 11.46 -0.72
CA VAL A 76 9.57 12.93 -0.57
C VAL A 76 10.41 13.34 0.63
N LEU A 77 10.30 12.65 1.78
CA LEU A 77 11.12 12.96 2.96
C LEU A 77 12.62 12.77 2.69
N GLU A 78 13.00 11.68 2.02
CA GLU A 78 14.39 11.43 1.64
C GLU A 78 14.92 12.50 0.69
N GLN A 79 14.13 12.90 -0.31
CA GLN A 79 14.50 13.98 -1.24
C GLN A 79 14.71 15.32 -0.52
N GLU A 80 13.84 15.63 0.45
CA GLU A 80 13.86 16.89 1.20
C GLU A 80 14.76 16.84 2.45
N LYS A 81 15.44 15.69 2.68
CA LYS A 81 16.33 15.42 3.81
C LYS A 81 15.65 15.64 5.17
N ILE A 82 14.42 15.15 5.30
CA ILE A 82 13.63 15.21 6.53
C ILE A 82 13.69 13.84 7.20
N ASP A 83 14.28 13.79 8.39
CA ASP A 83 14.42 12.55 9.17
C ASP A 83 13.25 12.42 10.15
N VAL A 84 12.18 11.76 9.70
CA VAL A 84 10.96 11.49 10.48
C VAL A 84 10.54 10.05 10.23
N PRO A 85 10.21 9.26 11.27
CA PRO A 85 9.73 7.89 11.10
C PRO A 85 8.47 7.82 10.24
N VAL A 86 8.42 6.84 9.32
CA VAL A 86 7.26 6.57 8.47
C VAL A 86 6.77 5.15 8.71
N ILE A 87 5.48 5.03 9.04
CA ILE A 87 4.76 3.76 9.10
C ILE A 87 3.86 3.67 7.86
N ASN A 88 4.09 2.65 7.04
CA ASN A 88 3.38 2.43 5.79
C ASN A 88 2.18 1.51 6.01
N ILE A 89 0.99 1.97 5.61
CA ILE A 89 -0.25 1.18 5.62
C ILE A 89 -0.79 1.12 4.19
N PRO A 90 -0.15 0.33 3.30
CA PRO A 90 -0.54 0.26 1.89
C PRO A 90 -1.84 -0.52 1.71
N GLY A 91 -2.35 -0.47 0.47
CA GLY A 91 -3.66 -0.98 0.09
C GLY A 91 -4.38 0.06 -0.76
N CYS A 92 -5.17 -0.40 -1.74
CA CYS A 92 -5.96 0.47 -2.60
C CYS A 92 -7.43 0.01 -2.63
N PRO A 93 -8.20 0.25 -1.54
CA PRO A 93 -7.82 0.95 -0.30
C PRO A 93 -7.15 0.03 0.75
N PRO A 94 -6.57 0.58 1.84
CA PRO A 94 -6.20 -0.20 3.02
C PRO A 94 -7.45 -0.62 3.82
N HIS A 95 -7.38 -1.75 4.51
CA HIS A 95 -8.47 -2.21 5.38
C HIS A 95 -8.57 -1.29 6.61
N PRO A 96 -9.78 -0.95 7.09
CA PRO A 96 -9.96 -0.06 8.25
C PRO A 96 -9.19 -0.55 9.49
N ASP A 97 -9.24 -1.85 9.79
CA ASP A 97 -8.51 -2.45 10.92
C ASP A 97 -6.99 -2.29 10.82
N TRP A 98 -6.40 -2.21 9.61
CA TRP A 98 -4.97 -1.98 9.47
C TRP A 98 -4.59 -0.57 9.95
N PHE A 99 -5.40 0.43 9.58
CA PHE A 99 -5.22 1.80 10.04
C PHE A 99 -5.53 1.94 11.53
N VAL A 100 -6.73 1.53 11.95
CA VAL A 100 -7.18 1.65 13.35
C VAL A 100 -6.30 0.86 14.29
N GLY A 101 -5.90 -0.36 13.92
CA GLY A 101 -5.01 -1.19 14.72
C GLY A 101 -3.60 -0.58 14.86
N THR A 102 -3.08 0.06 13.80
CA THR A 102 -1.81 0.79 13.87
C THR A 102 -1.91 1.99 14.80
N VAL A 103 -2.97 2.79 14.68
CA VAL A 103 -3.20 3.95 15.57
C VAL A 103 -3.37 3.49 17.02
N ALA A 104 -4.16 2.44 17.26
CA ALA A 104 -4.36 1.87 18.59
C ALA A 104 -3.06 1.36 19.21
N HIS A 105 -2.21 0.68 18.44
CA HIS A 105 -0.89 0.26 18.89
C HIS A 105 -0.06 1.48 19.32
N ILE A 106 -0.02 2.54 18.51
CA ILE A 106 0.76 3.73 18.84
C ILE A 106 0.27 4.41 20.12
N LEU A 107 -1.04 4.49 20.32
CA LEU A 107 -1.63 5.07 21.52
C LEU A 107 -1.35 4.26 22.79
N LEU A 108 -1.29 2.92 22.68
CA LEU A 108 -1.13 2.03 23.83
C LEU A 108 0.34 1.74 24.17
N TYR A 109 1.20 1.67 23.16
CA TYR A 109 2.58 1.16 23.30
C TYR A 109 3.65 2.14 22.77
N GLY A 110 3.26 3.23 22.11
CA GLY A 110 4.18 4.17 21.48
C GLY A 110 4.53 3.80 20.03
N LEU A 111 5.47 4.52 19.44
CA LEU A 111 5.85 4.29 18.04
C LEU A 111 6.35 2.85 17.81
N MET A 112 5.90 2.25 16.71
CA MET A 112 6.32 0.92 16.28
C MET A 112 7.83 0.87 16.03
N SER A 113 8.47 -0.20 16.49
CA SER A 113 9.90 -0.47 16.32
C SER A 113 10.19 -1.23 15.01
N SER A 114 11.47 -1.46 14.71
CA SER A 114 11.87 -2.34 13.61
C SER A 114 11.41 -3.80 13.77
N ASP A 115 11.11 -4.23 15.00
CA ASP A 115 10.61 -5.59 15.24
C ASP A 115 9.13 -5.70 14.84
N ASP A 116 8.37 -4.61 14.93
CA ASP A 116 6.96 -4.52 14.55
C ASP A 116 6.75 -4.36 13.04
N LEU A 117 7.74 -3.79 12.33
CA LEU A 117 7.65 -3.43 10.92
C LEU A 117 8.47 -4.36 10.01
N ASP A 118 7.99 -4.62 8.80
CA ASP A 118 8.77 -5.28 7.74
C ASP A 118 9.76 -4.31 7.06
N GLU A 119 10.51 -4.80 6.07
CA GLU A 119 11.53 -4.02 5.36
C GLU A 119 10.96 -2.87 4.53
N LEU A 120 9.64 -2.87 4.31
CA LEU A 120 8.89 -1.81 3.63
C LEU A 120 8.20 -0.87 4.63
N ASN A 121 8.57 -0.93 5.92
CA ASN A 121 7.99 -0.19 7.02
C ASN A 121 6.48 -0.46 7.24
N ARG A 122 6.01 -1.68 6.91
CA ARG A 122 4.61 -2.07 7.09
C ARG A 122 4.44 -2.89 8.37
N PRO A 123 3.37 -2.70 9.17
CA PRO A 123 3.14 -3.51 10.37
C PRO A 123 3.03 -5.01 10.05
N LYS A 124 3.95 -5.82 10.58
CA LYS A 124 4.02 -7.29 10.33
C LYS A 124 2.74 -8.01 10.73
N ILE A 125 2.00 -7.49 11.70
CA ILE A 125 0.71 -8.06 12.12
C ILE A 125 -0.33 -8.09 10.98
N PHE A 126 -0.26 -7.18 10.01
CA PHE A 126 -1.17 -7.13 8.86
C PHE A 126 -0.51 -7.61 7.56
N TYR A 127 0.80 -7.36 7.40
CA TYR A 127 1.54 -7.57 6.16
C TYR A 127 2.64 -8.64 6.28
N GLY A 128 2.65 -9.44 7.34
CA GLY A 128 3.70 -10.43 7.59
C GLY A 128 3.55 -11.75 6.85
N GLN A 129 2.42 -12.00 6.18
CA GLN A 129 2.12 -13.26 5.51
C GLN A 129 1.61 -13.06 4.09
N LEU A 130 1.91 -14.01 3.21
CA LEU A 130 1.40 -14.00 1.85
C LEU A 130 -0.08 -14.38 1.82
N ILE A 131 -0.85 -13.71 0.94
CA ILE A 131 -2.24 -14.08 0.67
C ILE A 131 -2.34 -15.55 0.26
N HIS A 132 -1.40 -16.04 -0.56
CA HIS A 132 -1.44 -17.41 -1.09
C HIS A 132 -1.19 -18.50 -0.04
N GLU A 133 -0.44 -18.20 1.02
CA GLU A 133 -0.18 -19.16 2.11
C GLU A 133 -1.44 -19.46 2.93
N ASN A 134 -2.32 -18.47 3.05
CA ASN A 134 -3.57 -18.56 3.80
C ASN A 134 -4.81 -18.70 2.90
N CYS A 135 -4.64 -18.90 1.59
CA CYS A 135 -5.74 -18.91 0.64
C CYS A 135 -6.53 -20.23 0.72
N PRO A 136 -7.86 -20.23 0.91
CA PRO A 136 -8.69 -21.44 0.88
C PRO A 136 -8.67 -22.16 -0.48
N ARG A 137 -8.32 -21.46 -1.57
CA ARG A 137 -8.15 -22.04 -2.91
C ARG A 137 -6.73 -22.61 -3.14
N ARG A 138 -5.87 -22.65 -2.12
CA ARG A 138 -4.49 -23.19 -2.21
C ARG A 138 -4.46 -24.67 -2.61
N PRO A 139 -5.27 -25.59 -2.05
CA PRO A 139 -5.28 -26.98 -2.50
C PRO A 139 -5.56 -27.12 -4.00
N TYR A 140 -6.45 -26.29 -4.56
CA TYR A 140 -6.70 -26.26 -6.01
C TYR A 140 -5.47 -25.83 -6.83
N PHE A 141 -4.63 -24.94 -6.30
CA PHE A 141 -3.37 -24.60 -6.95
C PHE A 141 -2.40 -25.78 -6.94
N ASP A 142 -2.25 -26.44 -5.79
CA ASP A 142 -1.33 -27.56 -5.61
C ASP A 142 -1.72 -28.79 -6.48
N GLU A 143 -3.03 -29.01 -6.69
CA GLU A 143 -3.57 -30.05 -7.58
C GLU A 143 -3.60 -29.64 -9.07
N GLY A 144 -3.28 -28.39 -9.41
CA GLY A 144 -3.39 -27.88 -10.78
C GLY A 144 -4.83 -27.64 -11.28
N LYS A 145 -5.81 -27.57 -10.38
CA LYS A 145 -7.21 -27.27 -10.67
C LYS A 145 -7.42 -25.74 -10.79
N PHE A 146 -7.20 -25.20 -11.98
CA PHE A 146 -7.37 -23.77 -12.26
C PHE A 146 -8.74 -23.43 -12.83
N ALA A 147 -9.33 -22.34 -12.33
CA ALA A 147 -10.52 -21.73 -12.90
C ALA A 147 -10.18 -21.12 -14.27
N ARG A 148 -11.07 -21.28 -15.26
CA ARG A 148 -10.89 -20.77 -16.62
C ARG A 148 -11.69 -19.50 -16.87
N LYS A 149 -12.70 -19.22 -16.05
CA LYS A 149 -13.50 -18.00 -16.06
C LYS A 149 -13.73 -17.47 -14.64
N LEU A 150 -13.96 -16.17 -14.52
CA LEU A 150 -14.35 -15.56 -13.25
C LEU A 150 -15.65 -16.18 -12.75
N GLY A 151 -15.72 -16.47 -11.44
CA GLY A 151 -16.85 -17.14 -10.81
C GLY A 151 -16.80 -18.67 -10.82
N GLU A 152 -15.89 -19.29 -11.58
CA GLU A 152 -15.70 -20.75 -11.53
C GLU A 152 -14.99 -21.17 -10.23
N GLU A 153 -15.24 -22.41 -9.82
CA GLU A 153 -14.42 -23.08 -8.81
C GLU A 153 -12.99 -23.32 -9.30
N GLY A 154 -12.05 -23.42 -8.37
CA GLY A 154 -10.63 -23.65 -8.65
C GLY A 154 -9.77 -22.42 -8.38
N CYS A 155 -8.46 -22.58 -8.54
CA CYS A 155 -7.51 -21.51 -8.29
C CYS A 155 -7.55 -20.44 -9.40
N LEU A 156 -7.55 -19.16 -9.01
CA LEU A 156 -7.61 -18.00 -9.92
C LEU A 156 -6.24 -17.61 -10.51
N TYR A 157 -5.20 -18.44 -10.34
CA TYR A 157 -3.83 -18.12 -10.78
C TYR A 157 -3.74 -17.86 -12.29
N GLU A 158 -4.38 -18.68 -13.11
CA GLU A 158 -4.39 -18.48 -14.57
C GLU A 158 -5.19 -17.24 -15.00
N LEU A 159 -6.14 -16.81 -14.17
CA LEU A 159 -6.90 -15.57 -14.32
C LEU A 159 -6.15 -14.34 -13.80
N GLY A 160 -4.90 -14.50 -13.37
CA GLY A 160 -4.00 -13.42 -13.01
C GLY A 160 -3.95 -13.09 -11.52
N CYS A 161 -4.36 -14.01 -10.64
CA CYS A 161 -4.25 -13.80 -9.20
C CYS A 161 -2.81 -13.52 -8.76
N LYS A 162 -2.61 -12.38 -8.10
CA LYS A 162 -1.33 -11.88 -7.58
C LYS A 162 -1.02 -12.33 -6.14
N GLY A 163 -1.94 -13.07 -5.50
CA GLY A 163 -1.78 -13.57 -4.14
C GLY A 163 -0.44 -14.25 -3.80
N PRO A 164 0.25 -14.94 -4.73
CA PRO A 164 1.56 -15.56 -4.45
C PRO A 164 2.72 -14.61 -4.12
N PHE A 165 2.58 -13.29 -4.31
CA PHE A 165 3.59 -12.31 -3.91
C PHE A 165 3.00 -11.10 -3.18
N THR A 166 1.70 -11.12 -2.89
CA THR A 166 1.01 -10.05 -2.16
C THR A 166 0.98 -10.40 -0.68
N TYR A 167 1.48 -9.51 0.15
CA TYR A 167 1.43 -9.61 1.60
C TYR A 167 0.24 -8.83 2.15
N ALA A 168 -0.68 -9.54 2.82
CA ALA A 168 -1.81 -9.00 3.56
C ALA A 168 -2.59 -10.14 4.24
N ASP A 169 -3.21 -9.85 5.38
CA ASP A 169 -4.10 -10.76 6.12
C ASP A 169 -5.53 -10.90 5.54
N CYS A 170 -5.79 -10.36 4.34
CA CYS A 170 -7.08 -10.43 3.64
C CYS A 170 -7.79 -11.80 3.69
N PRO A 171 -7.12 -12.95 3.46
CA PRO A 171 -7.77 -14.26 3.54
C PRO A 171 -8.25 -14.65 4.96
N LEU A 172 -7.71 -14.02 6.01
CA LEU A 172 -8.04 -14.31 7.40
C LEU A 172 -9.18 -13.42 7.91
N ARG A 173 -9.10 -12.12 7.62
CA ARG A 173 -10.07 -11.13 8.11
C ARG A 173 -11.23 -10.82 7.19
N HIS A 174 -11.05 -11.09 5.90
CA HIS A 174 -11.92 -10.62 4.83
C HIS A 174 -12.08 -9.09 4.81
N TRP A 175 -13.15 -8.58 4.18
CA TRP A 175 -13.48 -7.18 4.00
C TRP A 175 -14.94 -6.92 4.36
N ASN A 176 -15.24 -5.65 4.66
CA ASN A 176 -16.60 -5.13 4.89
C ASN A 176 -17.35 -5.87 6.00
N GLY A 177 -16.74 -6.00 7.18
CA GLY A 177 -17.34 -6.71 8.32
C GLY A 177 -17.28 -8.23 8.20
N GLY A 178 -16.23 -8.75 7.55
CA GLY A 178 -16.04 -10.19 7.38
C GLY A 178 -16.83 -10.81 6.23
N ILE A 179 -17.63 -10.02 5.52
CA ILE A 179 -18.65 -10.51 4.56
C ILE A 179 -18.00 -11.22 3.37
N ASN A 180 -16.98 -10.63 2.75
CA ASN A 180 -16.30 -11.24 1.61
C ASN A 180 -14.92 -10.61 1.40
N TRP A 181 -14.17 -11.09 0.43
CA TRP A 181 -12.88 -10.55 0.01
C TRP A 181 -12.65 -10.86 -1.47
N VAL A 182 -11.62 -10.28 -2.08
CA VAL A 182 -11.43 -10.31 -3.55
C VAL A 182 -11.44 -11.73 -4.15
N ILE A 183 -10.65 -12.65 -3.58
CA ILE A 183 -10.58 -14.04 -4.07
C ILE A 183 -11.83 -14.84 -3.67
N GLY A 184 -12.40 -14.58 -2.49
CA GLY A 184 -13.67 -15.16 -2.05
C GLY A 184 -14.82 -14.84 -3.01
N ALA A 185 -14.84 -13.63 -3.55
CA ALA A 185 -15.78 -13.17 -4.55
C ALA A 185 -15.50 -13.70 -5.98
N GLY A 186 -14.49 -14.56 -6.15
CA GLY A 186 -14.13 -15.13 -7.46
C GLY A 186 -13.33 -14.19 -8.36
N SER A 187 -12.76 -13.11 -7.80
CA SER A 187 -11.90 -12.17 -8.52
C SER A 187 -10.42 -12.33 -8.11
N PRO A 188 -9.45 -12.26 -9.04
CA PRO A 188 -8.04 -12.35 -8.69
C PRO A 188 -7.61 -11.23 -7.74
N CYS A 189 -6.73 -11.55 -6.78
CA CYS A 189 -5.98 -10.52 -6.07
C CYS A 189 -5.15 -9.72 -7.07
N LEU A 190 -5.10 -8.40 -6.91
CA LEU A 190 -4.39 -7.49 -7.81
C LEU A 190 -3.04 -6.98 -7.25
N GLY A 191 -2.68 -7.34 -6.02
CA GLY A 191 -1.43 -6.91 -5.40
C GLY A 191 -1.42 -5.47 -4.91
N CYS A 192 -2.58 -4.91 -4.51
CA CYS A 192 -2.73 -3.50 -4.16
C CYS A 192 -2.01 -3.04 -2.88
N THR A 193 -1.33 -3.93 -2.17
CA THR A 193 -0.51 -3.64 -0.98
C THR A 193 1.00 -3.65 -1.28
N GLU A 194 1.38 -3.92 -2.52
CA GLU A 194 2.77 -4.08 -2.94
C GLU A 194 3.26 -2.86 -3.72
N PRO A 195 4.54 -2.44 -3.58
CA PRO A 195 5.15 -1.34 -4.35
C PRO A 195 5.10 -1.53 -5.87
N SER A 196 4.87 -2.76 -6.31
CA SER A 196 4.77 -3.16 -7.71
C SER A 196 3.43 -2.75 -8.36
N PHE A 197 2.45 -2.31 -7.56
CA PHE A 197 1.13 -1.89 -8.02
C PHE A 197 1.14 -0.45 -8.58
N PRO A 198 0.44 -0.16 -9.70
CA PRO A 198 -0.23 -1.10 -10.58
C PRO A 198 0.67 -1.64 -11.70
N ASP A 199 1.77 -0.97 -12.04
CA ASP A 199 2.51 -1.17 -13.31
C ASP A 199 3.00 -2.60 -13.54
N LEU A 200 3.57 -3.23 -12.50
CA LEU A 200 4.14 -4.56 -12.61
C LEU A 200 3.12 -5.66 -12.27
N THR A 201 2.11 -5.31 -11.46
CA THR A 201 0.93 -6.16 -11.25
C THR A 201 -0.01 -6.17 -12.46
N GLY A 202 0.09 -5.16 -13.33
CA GLY A 202 -0.59 -5.07 -14.60
C GLY A 202 0.16 -5.85 -15.70
N PRO A 203 -0.55 -6.51 -16.63
CA PRO A 203 -2.00 -6.63 -16.75
C PRO A 203 -2.64 -7.54 -15.69
N PHE A 204 -3.73 -7.06 -15.08
CA PHE A 204 -4.38 -7.68 -13.92
C PHE A 204 -4.92 -9.09 -14.21
N TYR A 205 -5.62 -9.26 -15.33
CA TYR A 205 -6.30 -10.52 -15.70
C TYR A 205 -5.46 -11.45 -16.59
N LYS A 206 -4.13 -11.40 -16.43
CA LYS A 206 -3.23 -12.35 -17.08
C LYS A 206 -2.39 -13.07 -16.05
N LYS A 207 -2.19 -14.37 -16.29
CA LYS A 207 -1.20 -15.18 -15.57
C LYS A 207 0.15 -14.48 -15.58
N ILE A 208 0.80 -14.47 -14.42
CA ILE A 208 2.17 -13.96 -14.30
C ILE A 208 3.11 -15.02 -14.85
N SER A 209 3.81 -14.70 -15.93
CA SER A 209 4.83 -15.58 -16.52
C SER A 209 6.23 -15.36 -15.94
N HIS A 210 6.48 -14.25 -15.25
CA HIS A 210 7.82 -13.86 -14.74
C HIS A 210 7.78 -13.39 -13.28
N TRP A 211 7.34 -14.26 -12.36
CA TRP A 211 7.21 -13.93 -10.93
C TRP A 211 8.53 -13.48 -10.29
N GLU A 212 9.66 -13.95 -10.81
CA GLU A 212 11.01 -13.59 -10.35
C GLU A 212 11.30 -12.09 -10.45
N LYS A 213 10.64 -11.38 -11.37
CA LYS A 213 10.77 -9.92 -11.53
C LYS A 213 9.91 -9.11 -10.56
N LEU A 214 9.00 -9.79 -9.85
CA LEU A 214 8.01 -9.16 -8.95
C LEU A 214 8.35 -9.35 -7.48
N LYS A 215 9.25 -10.28 -7.13
CA LYS A 215 9.76 -10.34 -5.77
C LYS A 215 10.57 -9.06 -5.51
N PRO A 216 10.25 -8.26 -4.48
CA PRO A 216 11.23 -7.31 -3.98
C PRO A 216 12.51 -8.10 -3.67
N PRO A 217 13.70 -7.53 -3.88
CA PRO A 217 14.93 -8.20 -3.48
C PRO A 217 14.82 -8.47 -1.99
N LEU A 218 14.60 -9.74 -1.63
CA LEU A 218 14.79 -10.21 -0.26
C LEU A 218 16.26 -9.92 0.03
N LYS A 219 16.50 -8.95 0.90
CA LYS A 219 17.83 -8.80 1.49
C LYS A 219 18.05 -9.89 2.52
#